data_AF-A0AAU6HUC0-F1
#
_entry.id   AF-A0AAU6HUC0-F1
#
_cell.length_a   1.000
_cell.length_b   1.000
_cell.length_c   1.000
_cell.angle_alpha   90.00
_cell.angle_beta   90.00
_cell.angle_gamma   90.00
#
_symmetry.space_group_name_H-M   'P 1'
#
loop_
_entity.id
_entity.type
_entity.pdbx_description
1 polymer ?
#
loop_
_entity_poly.entity_id
_entity_poly.type
_entity_poly.pdbx_seq_one_letter_code
_entity_poly.pdbx_strand_id
1 'polypeptide(L)'
;MLCSESALVNAITTANAIGGDTLALFPFCTYRITSAHHLSARGPVGLPAITTPLKLIGIGNIIERDPGAAQFRVLQVEGSANVPGTNGQLTAQGITVRGGSAVSPYPGGGISNLGGTVSLSFSDVSGNTAVAGGGLYNDNGVMVLSNTHVHHNSAPTTGGGIYLNSGSVLLTDYLTNVRDNTPDNCAPPGSVGGCV
;
A
#
# COMPACT_ATOMS: atom_id res chain seq x y z
N MET A 1 -24.14 -4.85 4.40
CA MET A 1 -23.17 -5.31 5.41
C MET A 1 -22.23 -4.15 5.67
N LEU A 2 -22.01 -3.78 6.94
CA LEU A 2 -20.95 -2.84 7.30
C LEU A 2 -19.60 -3.51 6.98
N CYS A 3 -18.57 -2.75 6.63
CA CYS A 3 -17.23 -3.29 6.31
C CYS A 3 -17.15 -4.24 5.08
N SER A 4 -18.03 -4.11 4.09
CA SER A 4 -18.08 -5.03 2.94
C SER A 4 -16.93 -4.83 1.94
N GLU A 5 -16.28 -5.92 1.52
CA GLU A 5 -15.34 -5.93 0.38
C GLU A 5 -15.97 -5.29 -0.86
N SER A 6 -17.15 -5.75 -1.27
CA SER A 6 -17.84 -5.25 -2.46
C SER A 6 -18.18 -3.75 -2.37
N ALA A 7 -18.48 -3.24 -1.16
CA ALA A 7 -18.78 -1.83 -0.98
C ALA A 7 -17.51 -0.98 -1.11
N LEU A 8 -16.40 -1.43 -0.56
CA LEU A 8 -15.11 -0.75 -0.69
C LEU A 8 -14.63 -0.76 -2.14
N VAL A 9 -14.72 -1.92 -2.83
CA VAL A 9 -14.39 -2.06 -4.25
C VAL A 9 -15.22 -1.11 -5.09
N ASN A 10 -16.54 -1.11 -4.94
CA ASN A 10 -17.43 -0.23 -5.70
C ASN A 10 -17.12 1.25 -5.44
N ALA A 11 -16.87 1.63 -4.18
CA ALA A 11 -16.54 3.01 -3.84
C ALA A 11 -15.25 3.49 -4.50
N ILE A 12 -14.19 2.66 -4.51
CA ILE A 12 -12.92 2.98 -5.19
C ILE A 12 -13.13 3.05 -6.71
N THR A 13 -13.87 2.11 -7.30
CA THR A 13 -14.20 2.13 -8.73
C THR A 13 -14.96 3.40 -9.10
N THR A 14 -15.94 3.82 -8.30
CA THR A 14 -16.68 5.06 -8.52
C THR A 14 -15.75 6.27 -8.39
N ALA A 15 -14.91 6.33 -7.37
CA ALA A 15 -13.94 7.41 -7.18
C ALA A 15 -13.03 7.57 -8.41
N ASN A 16 -12.48 6.46 -8.92
CA ASN A 16 -11.68 6.45 -10.15
C ASN A 16 -12.45 6.98 -11.37
N ALA A 17 -13.75 6.64 -11.49
CA ALA A 17 -14.57 7.04 -12.62
C ALA A 17 -14.94 8.54 -12.61
N ILE A 18 -15.09 9.14 -11.42
CA ILE A 18 -15.49 10.55 -11.27
C ILE A 18 -14.31 11.52 -11.12
N GLY A 19 -13.08 11.03 -11.16
CA GLY A 19 -11.87 11.87 -11.04
C GLY A 19 -11.33 12.03 -9.61
N GLY A 20 -11.85 11.27 -8.65
CA GLY A 20 -11.39 11.22 -7.28
C GLY A 20 -12.50 11.33 -6.23
N ASP A 21 -12.21 10.91 -5.00
CA ASP A 21 -13.18 10.96 -3.89
C ASP A 21 -12.50 10.91 -2.51
N THR A 22 -13.27 11.22 -1.47
CA THR A 22 -12.93 10.96 -0.07
C THR A 22 -13.88 9.92 0.52
N LEU A 23 -13.34 8.76 0.87
CA LEU A 23 -14.06 7.66 1.50
C LEU A 23 -13.81 7.65 3.01
N ALA A 24 -14.84 7.98 3.78
CA ALA A 24 -14.85 7.74 5.22
C ALA A 24 -15.23 6.27 5.48
N LEU A 25 -14.30 5.52 6.06
CA LEU A 25 -14.50 4.12 6.41
C LEU A 25 -15.32 4.03 7.70
N PHE A 26 -16.14 3.00 7.82
CA PHE A 26 -16.88 2.75 9.05
C PHE A 26 -15.89 2.43 10.18
N PRO A 27 -15.92 3.10 11.34
CA PRO A 27 -14.90 2.95 12.38
C PRO A 27 -14.67 1.49 12.80
N PHE A 28 -13.41 1.13 13.02
CA PHE A 28 -12.95 -0.19 13.48
C PHE A 28 -13.29 -1.37 12.56
N CYS A 29 -13.80 -1.10 11.35
CA CYS A 29 -14.10 -2.14 10.37
C CYS A 29 -12.85 -2.84 9.87
N THR A 30 -12.94 -4.16 9.77
CA THR A 30 -12.03 -4.99 8.97
C THR A 30 -12.67 -5.27 7.61
N TYR A 31 -12.08 -4.71 6.56
CA TYR A 31 -12.38 -4.98 5.16
C TYR A 31 -11.49 -6.11 4.69
N ARG A 32 -12.05 -7.31 4.68
CA ARG A 32 -11.38 -8.54 4.27
C ARG A 32 -11.58 -8.77 2.79
N ILE A 33 -10.48 -8.79 2.03
CA ILE A 33 -10.46 -8.92 0.58
C ILE A 33 -10.26 -10.40 0.24
N THR A 34 -11.22 -10.99 -0.48
CA THR A 34 -11.26 -12.43 -0.76
C THR A 34 -10.84 -12.77 -2.19
N SER A 35 -10.77 -11.77 -3.08
CA SER A 35 -10.37 -11.95 -4.47
C SER A 35 -9.67 -10.70 -5.02
N ALA A 36 -8.99 -10.85 -6.16
CA ALA A 36 -8.35 -9.72 -6.83
C ALA A 36 -9.38 -8.95 -7.68
N HIS A 37 -9.42 -7.63 -7.53
CA HIS A 37 -10.31 -6.72 -8.27
C HIS A 37 -9.59 -5.87 -9.32
N HIS A 38 -8.29 -6.12 -9.56
CA HIS A 38 -7.54 -5.59 -10.69
C HIS A 38 -6.37 -6.51 -11.08
N LEU A 39 -6.02 -6.51 -12.36
CA LEU A 39 -4.85 -7.21 -12.88
C LEU A 39 -3.94 -6.21 -13.59
N SER A 40 -2.73 -6.03 -13.06
CA SER A 40 -1.73 -5.14 -13.65
C SER A 40 -0.60 -5.93 -14.31
N ALA A 41 0.27 -5.25 -15.07
CA ALA A 41 1.53 -5.84 -15.55
C ALA A 41 2.45 -6.33 -14.42
N ARG A 42 2.22 -5.86 -13.19
CA ARG A 42 2.91 -6.29 -11.97
C ARG A 42 2.10 -7.32 -11.19
N GLY A 43 1.09 -7.98 -11.77
CA GLY A 43 0.32 -9.03 -11.08
C GLY A 43 -1.01 -8.56 -10.45
N PRO A 44 -1.70 -9.48 -9.76
CA PRO A 44 -3.04 -9.26 -9.21
C PRO A 44 -3.05 -8.28 -8.02
N VAL A 45 -4.09 -7.46 -7.93
CA VAL A 45 -4.32 -6.47 -6.88
C VAL A 45 -5.67 -6.74 -6.23
N GLY A 46 -5.70 -6.75 -4.91
CA GLY A 46 -6.87 -6.97 -4.08
C GLY A 46 -7.94 -5.94 -4.41
N LEU A 47 -7.66 -4.65 -4.23
CA LEU A 47 -8.60 -3.58 -4.57
C LEU A 47 -8.38 -3.05 -6.00
N PRO A 48 -9.36 -2.33 -6.59
CA PRO A 48 -9.14 -1.62 -7.84
C PRO A 48 -7.90 -0.71 -7.75
N ALA A 49 -7.09 -0.65 -8.80
CA ALA A 49 -5.96 0.26 -8.84
C ALA A 49 -6.42 1.71 -8.66
N ILE A 50 -5.71 2.48 -7.85
CA ILE A 50 -6.01 3.88 -7.59
C ILE A 50 -5.37 4.70 -8.72
N THR A 51 -6.20 5.23 -9.60
CA THR A 51 -5.78 5.99 -10.78
C THR A 51 -6.10 7.47 -10.68
N THR A 52 -6.89 7.88 -9.68
CA THR A 52 -7.24 9.28 -9.40
C THR A 52 -6.95 9.61 -7.94
N PRO A 53 -7.08 10.88 -7.52
CA PRO A 53 -6.99 11.23 -6.10
C PRO A 53 -8.04 10.52 -5.26
N LEU A 54 -7.59 9.74 -4.29
CA LEU A 54 -8.42 8.99 -3.35
C LEU A 54 -7.95 9.27 -1.93
N LYS A 55 -8.86 9.77 -1.10
CA LYS A 55 -8.62 9.90 0.35
C LYS A 55 -9.38 8.83 1.11
N LEU A 56 -8.68 8.04 1.92
CA LEU A 56 -9.26 7.08 2.87
C LEU A 56 -9.14 7.64 4.29
N ILE A 57 -10.27 7.85 4.95
CA ILE A 57 -10.31 8.31 6.34
C ILE A 57 -10.82 7.16 7.21
N GLY A 58 -9.93 6.59 8.00
CA GLY A 58 -10.22 5.50 8.93
C GLY A 58 -9.96 5.86 10.39
N ILE A 59 -10.53 5.04 11.27
CA ILE A 59 -10.27 5.02 12.71
C ILE A 59 -10.14 3.54 13.11
N GLY A 60 -8.90 3.05 13.20
CA GLY A 60 -8.60 1.65 13.56
C GLY A 60 -9.10 0.66 12.51
N ASN A 61 -9.21 1.08 11.26
CA ASN A 61 -9.68 0.24 10.16
C ASN A 61 -8.60 -0.71 9.69
N ILE A 62 -8.99 -1.91 9.29
CA ILE A 62 -8.07 -2.90 8.72
C ILE A 62 -8.51 -3.20 7.30
N ILE A 63 -7.59 -3.14 6.34
CA ILE A 63 -7.76 -3.66 4.98
C ILE A 63 -6.80 -4.83 4.86
N GLU A 64 -7.36 -6.04 4.79
CA GLU A 64 -6.56 -7.27 4.81
C GLU A 64 -6.90 -8.21 3.68
N ARG A 65 -5.88 -8.91 3.17
CA ARG A 65 -6.11 -10.08 2.33
C ARG A 65 -6.61 -11.24 3.20
N ASP A 66 -7.66 -11.92 2.77
CA ASP A 66 -8.07 -13.18 3.41
C ASP A 66 -6.96 -14.25 3.28
N PRO A 67 -6.59 -14.97 4.35
CA PRO A 67 -5.53 -15.97 4.30
C PRO A 67 -5.78 -17.10 3.28
N GLY A 68 -7.05 -17.49 3.07
CA GLY A 68 -7.47 -18.52 2.14
C GLY A 68 -7.72 -18.03 0.71
N ALA A 69 -7.66 -16.71 0.47
CA ALA A 69 -7.73 -16.17 -0.89
C ALA A 69 -6.50 -16.55 -1.72
N ALA A 70 -6.62 -16.40 -3.04
CA ALA A 70 -5.46 -16.38 -3.92
C ALA A 70 -4.49 -15.26 -3.51
N GLN A 71 -3.22 -15.40 -3.89
CA GLN A 71 -2.20 -14.40 -3.58
C GLN A 71 -2.38 -13.15 -4.45
N PHE A 72 -2.48 -11.99 -3.80
CA PHE A 72 -2.47 -10.67 -4.42
C PHE A 72 -1.94 -9.61 -3.44
N ARG A 73 -1.45 -8.50 -3.97
CA ARG A 73 -1.15 -7.31 -3.14
C ARG A 73 -2.42 -6.63 -2.68
N VAL A 74 -2.42 -5.90 -1.57
CA VAL A 74 -3.67 -5.27 -1.10
C VAL A 74 -4.06 -4.05 -1.95
N LEU A 75 -3.12 -3.12 -2.13
CA LEU A 75 -3.35 -1.83 -2.79
C LEU A 75 -2.31 -1.57 -3.89
N GLN A 76 -2.74 -0.85 -4.93
CA GLN A 76 -1.87 -0.32 -5.96
C GLN A 76 -2.28 1.10 -6.33
N VAL A 77 -1.28 1.98 -6.49
CA VAL A 77 -1.46 3.33 -7.01
C VAL A 77 -0.74 3.44 -8.34
N GLU A 78 -1.45 3.90 -9.37
CA GLU A 78 -0.93 4.03 -10.74
C GLU A 78 -0.84 5.50 -11.14
N GLY A 79 0.39 5.98 -11.33
CA GLY A 79 0.68 7.27 -11.94
C GLY A 79 1.19 7.14 -13.37
N SER A 80 1.31 8.28 -14.06
CA SER A 80 1.83 8.26 -15.44
C SER A 80 3.29 7.82 -15.44
N ALA A 81 3.62 6.90 -16.35
CA ALA A 81 5.00 6.54 -16.62
C ALA A 81 5.81 7.81 -16.91
N ASN A 82 6.95 7.98 -16.21
CA ASN A 82 7.91 9.08 -16.35
C ASN A 82 7.59 10.41 -15.64
N VAL A 83 6.44 10.57 -14.96
CA VAL A 83 6.19 11.78 -14.15
C VAL A 83 5.78 11.41 -12.74
N PRO A 84 6.72 11.39 -11.77
CA PRO A 84 6.44 11.05 -10.39
C PRO A 84 5.30 11.89 -9.80
N GLY A 85 4.36 11.22 -9.15
CA GLY A 85 3.25 11.84 -8.43
C GLY A 85 2.11 12.36 -9.31
N THR A 86 2.05 11.93 -10.57
CA THR A 86 0.92 12.28 -11.46
C THR A 86 -0.19 11.23 -11.42
N ASN A 87 -1.43 11.65 -11.64
CA ASN A 87 -2.63 10.81 -11.72
C ASN A 87 -3.05 10.16 -10.38
N GLY A 88 -2.66 8.90 -10.13
CA GLY A 88 -3.03 8.16 -8.92
C GLY A 88 -2.43 8.78 -7.66
N GLN A 89 -3.29 9.14 -6.70
CA GLN A 89 -2.88 9.67 -5.41
C GLN A 89 -3.69 9.01 -4.31
N LEU A 90 -3.04 8.29 -3.41
CA LEU A 90 -3.65 7.75 -2.20
C LEU A 90 -3.26 8.61 -1.01
N THR A 91 -4.23 9.19 -0.32
CA THR A 91 -4.04 9.74 1.04
C THR A 91 -4.81 8.87 2.01
N ALA A 92 -4.13 8.12 2.88
CA ALA A 92 -4.78 7.28 3.87
C ALA A 92 -4.44 7.72 5.30
N GLN A 93 -5.45 7.71 6.16
CA GLN A 93 -5.34 8.04 7.56
C GLN A 93 -6.00 6.97 8.42
N GLY A 94 -5.35 6.50 9.49
CA GLY A 94 -6.01 5.66 10.49
C GLY A 94 -6.33 4.24 9.99
N ILE A 95 -5.55 3.71 9.05
CA ILE A 95 -5.77 2.37 8.48
C ILE A 95 -4.58 1.44 8.74
N THR A 96 -4.87 0.14 8.80
CA THR A 96 -3.90 -0.95 8.75
C THR A 96 -4.01 -1.68 7.42
N VAL A 97 -2.90 -1.87 6.71
CA VAL A 97 -2.82 -2.70 5.49
C VAL A 97 -2.01 -3.96 5.80
N ARG A 98 -2.64 -5.14 5.71
CA ARG A 98 -1.99 -6.40 6.12
C ARG A 98 -2.34 -7.65 5.32
N GLY A 99 -1.48 -8.67 5.45
CA GLY A 99 -1.69 -10.00 4.86
C GLY A 99 -1.54 -10.07 3.34
N GLY A 100 -1.21 -8.94 2.70
CA GLY A 100 -0.98 -8.86 1.27
C GLY A 100 0.16 -9.78 0.83
N SER A 101 0.00 -10.44 -0.30
CA SER A 101 0.95 -11.44 -0.80
C SER A 101 1.11 -11.29 -2.32
N ALA A 102 2.18 -10.63 -2.77
CA ALA A 102 2.51 -10.58 -4.19
C ALA A 102 3.40 -11.78 -4.57
N VAL A 103 2.94 -12.61 -5.51
CA VAL A 103 3.67 -13.81 -5.97
C VAL A 103 4.88 -13.40 -6.80
N SER A 104 6.00 -14.10 -6.67
CA SER A 104 7.13 -13.93 -7.59
C SER A 104 6.66 -14.03 -9.05
N PRO A 105 7.04 -13.09 -9.94
CA PRO A 105 8.11 -12.10 -9.80
C PRO A 105 7.63 -10.70 -9.35
N TYR A 106 6.48 -10.59 -8.69
CA TYR A 106 5.81 -9.33 -8.44
C TYR A 106 6.18 -8.69 -7.09
N PRO A 107 6.50 -7.37 -7.05
CA PRO A 107 6.84 -6.65 -5.83
C PRO A 107 5.60 -6.07 -5.11
N GLY A 108 5.79 -5.49 -3.92
CA GLY A 108 4.76 -4.69 -3.22
C GLY A 108 3.62 -5.54 -2.67
N GLY A 109 3.78 -6.10 -1.47
CA GLY A 109 2.79 -7.01 -0.87
C GLY A 109 1.62 -6.25 -0.27
N GLY A 110 1.90 -5.23 0.54
CA GLY A 110 0.88 -4.35 1.09
C GLY A 110 0.42 -3.32 0.05
N ILE A 111 1.31 -2.36 -0.23
CA ILE A 111 1.04 -1.25 -1.17
C ILE A 111 2.14 -1.19 -2.24
N SER A 112 1.73 -1.17 -3.50
CA SER A 112 2.63 -0.89 -4.63
C SER A 112 2.32 0.48 -5.22
N ASN A 113 3.28 1.41 -5.17
CA ASN A 113 3.18 2.71 -5.82
C ASN A 113 3.99 2.71 -7.13
N LEU A 114 3.29 2.82 -8.26
CA LEU A 114 3.86 2.77 -9.60
C LEU A 114 3.66 4.13 -10.28
N GLY A 115 4.58 5.07 -10.07
CA GLY A 115 4.51 6.42 -10.64
C GLY A 115 3.61 7.42 -9.89
N GLY A 116 2.82 6.95 -8.92
CA GLY A 116 1.83 7.78 -8.21
C GLY A 116 2.36 8.42 -6.92
N THR A 117 1.43 8.93 -6.11
CA THR A 117 1.69 9.46 -4.77
C THR A 117 0.96 8.65 -3.71
N VAL A 118 1.65 8.29 -2.63
CA VAL A 118 1.05 7.68 -1.43
C VAL A 118 1.41 8.52 -0.21
N SER A 119 0.40 8.94 0.54
CA SER A 119 0.56 9.60 1.83
C SER A 119 -0.13 8.75 2.90
N LEU A 120 0.62 8.26 3.88
CA LEU A 120 0.11 7.49 5.01
C LEU A 120 0.27 8.30 6.29
N SER A 121 -0.80 8.38 7.07
CA SER A 121 -0.79 9.03 8.38
C SER A 121 -1.49 8.17 9.44
N PHE A 122 -0.92 8.07 10.64
CA PHE A 122 -1.53 7.30 11.74
C PHE A 122 -1.92 5.88 11.31
N SER A 123 -1.06 5.23 10.54
CA SER A 123 -1.38 3.99 9.83
C SER A 123 -0.34 2.90 10.11
N ASP A 124 -0.71 1.65 9.84
CA ASP A 124 0.19 0.51 9.98
C ASP A 124 0.23 -0.29 8.68
N VAL A 125 1.42 -0.75 8.29
CA VAL A 125 1.62 -1.66 7.16
C VAL A 125 2.38 -2.87 7.68
N SER A 126 1.70 -4.01 7.80
CA SER A 126 2.26 -5.15 8.51
C SER A 126 1.86 -6.52 7.99
N GLY A 127 2.69 -7.53 8.23
CA GLY A 127 2.36 -8.91 7.87
C GLY A 127 2.17 -9.11 6.36
N ASN A 128 2.78 -8.27 5.52
CA ASN A 128 2.70 -8.37 4.07
C ASN A 128 3.95 -9.07 3.52
N THR A 129 3.82 -9.71 2.36
CA THR A 129 4.90 -10.44 1.69
C THR A 129 4.93 -10.19 0.19
N ALA A 130 6.12 -9.99 -0.38
CA ALA A 130 6.32 -9.87 -1.82
C ALA A 130 7.75 -10.26 -2.21
N VAL A 131 8.06 -10.36 -3.51
CA VAL A 131 9.45 -10.65 -3.94
C VAL A 131 10.43 -9.57 -3.47
N ALA A 132 9.99 -8.31 -3.48
CA ALA A 132 10.66 -7.14 -2.93
C ALA A 132 9.60 -6.13 -2.49
N GLY A 133 9.89 -5.33 -1.45
CA GLY A 133 8.93 -4.39 -0.89
C GLY A 133 7.76 -5.13 -0.25
N GLY A 134 8.04 -5.98 0.74
CA GLY A 134 7.06 -6.81 1.42
C GLY A 134 5.88 -5.96 1.92
N GLY A 135 6.18 -4.90 2.65
CA GLY A 135 5.20 -3.89 3.06
C GLY A 135 4.88 -2.91 1.95
N LEU A 136 5.88 -2.11 1.56
CA LEU A 136 5.76 -1.03 0.61
C LEU A 136 6.76 -1.18 -0.52
N TYR A 137 6.29 -1.01 -1.76
CA TYR A 137 7.13 -0.91 -2.95
C TYR A 137 6.88 0.43 -3.63
N ASN A 138 7.94 1.19 -3.89
CA ASN A 138 7.88 2.46 -4.61
C ASN A 138 8.73 2.41 -5.88
N ASP A 139 8.09 2.69 -7.02
CA ASP A 139 8.74 2.71 -8.33
C ASP A 139 8.31 3.97 -9.09
N ASN A 140 9.26 4.87 -9.29
CA ASN A 140 9.09 6.17 -9.92
C ASN A 140 7.99 7.04 -9.28
N GLY A 141 7.64 6.76 -8.02
CA GLY A 141 6.58 7.43 -7.28
C GLY A 141 7.10 8.21 -6.06
N VAL A 142 6.18 8.82 -5.33
CA VAL A 142 6.45 9.51 -4.07
C VAL A 142 5.66 8.85 -2.94
N MET A 143 6.34 8.46 -1.87
CA MET A 143 5.70 8.06 -0.62
C MET A 143 6.05 9.01 0.51
N VAL A 144 5.05 9.41 1.30
CA VAL A 144 5.21 10.21 2.51
C VAL A 144 4.55 9.48 3.67
N LEU A 145 5.31 9.19 4.72
CA LEU A 145 4.84 8.49 5.91
C LEU A 145 4.99 9.42 7.12
N SER A 146 3.88 9.61 7.84
CA SER A 146 3.81 10.35 9.10
C SER A 146 3.09 9.50 10.14
N ASN A 147 3.59 9.43 11.36
CA ASN A 147 3.02 8.62 12.44
C ASN A 147 2.63 7.20 11.97
N THR A 148 3.47 6.60 11.11
CA THR A 148 3.16 5.36 10.40
C THR A 148 4.19 4.29 10.72
N HIS A 149 3.73 3.07 10.97
CA HIS A 149 4.61 1.95 11.27
C HIS A 149 4.61 0.94 10.12
N VAL A 150 5.81 0.55 9.68
CA VAL A 150 5.99 -0.51 8.68
C VAL A 150 6.77 -1.65 9.34
N HIS A 151 6.08 -2.73 9.69
CA HIS A 151 6.68 -3.78 10.52
C HIS A 151 6.22 -5.19 10.19
N HIS A 152 7.03 -6.19 10.52
CA HIS A 152 6.67 -7.61 10.32
C HIS A 152 6.31 -7.93 8.87
N ASN A 153 6.88 -7.22 7.91
CA ASN A 153 6.74 -7.52 6.50
C ASN A 153 7.95 -8.34 6.02
N SER A 154 7.74 -9.13 4.97
CA SER A 154 8.73 -10.10 4.50
C SER A 154 8.96 -10.01 2.98
N ALA A 155 10.21 -10.17 2.58
CA ALA A 155 10.60 -10.44 1.22
C ALA A 155 11.65 -11.56 1.17
N PRO A 156 11.69 -12.39 0.11
CA PRO A 156 12.76 -13.36 -0.07
C PRO A 156 14.06 -12.72 -0.58
N THR A 157 14.00 -11.54 -1.20
CA THR A 157 15.20 -10.89 -1.79
C THR A 157 15.67 -9.68 -0.98
N THR A 158 14.85 -8.63 -0.89
CA THR A 158 15.22 -7.35 -0.26
C THR A 158 14.00 -6.45 -0.09
N GLY A 159 14.11 -5.41 0.72
CA GLY A 159 13.04 -4.49 1.06
C GLY A 159 11.92 -5.22 1.78
N GLY A 160 12.22 -5.86 2.91
CA GLY A 160 11.21 -6.52 3.72
C GLY A 160 10.10 -5.52 4.10
N GLY A 161 10.51 -4.38 4.65
CA GLY A 161 9.62 -3.26 4.94
C GLY A 161 9.33 -2.44 3.69
N ILE A 162 10.32 -1.68 3.22
CA ILE A 162 10.21 -0.77 2.08
C ILE A 162 11.25 -1.12 1.02
N TYR A 163 10.83 -1.25 -0.24
CA TYR A 163 11.74 -1.24 -1.38
C TYR A 163 11.52 0.02 -2.22
N LEU A 164 12.57 0.83 -2.36
CA LEU A 164 12.60 2.02 -3.20
C LEU A 164 13.37 1.71 -4.49
N ASN A 165 12.64 1.39 -5.57
CA ASN A 165 13.24 1.17 -6.88
C ASN A 165 13.72 2.49 -7.51
N SER A 166 12.88 3.52 -7.45
CA SER A 166 13.17 4.89 -7.91
C SER A 166 12.12 5.86 -7.37
N GLY A 167 12.36 7.17 -7.47
CA GLY A 167 11.51 8.20 -6.86
C GLY A 167 11.95 8.52 -5.43
N SER A 168 11.00 8.74 -4.51
CA SER A 168 11.33 9.08 -3.12
C SER A 168 10.39 8.47 -2.08
N VAL A 169 10.94 8.22 -0.90
CA VAL A 169 10.20 7.88 0.32
C VAL A 169 10.67 8.83 1.42
N LEU A 170 9.74 9.51 2.07
CA LEU A 170 10.02 10.44 3.16
C LEU A 170 9.31 10.00 4.45
N LEU A 171 10.08 9.82 5.51
CA LEU A 171 9.57 9.63 6.87
C LEU A 171 9.60 11.01 7.56
N THR A 172 8.44 11.59 7.87
CA THR A 172 8.36 13.03 8.20
C THR A 172 8.42 13.35 9.70
N ASP A 173 8.34 12.34 10.57
CA ASP A 173 8.35 12.52 12.02
C ASP A 173 9.06 11.38 12.74
N TYR A 174 9.33 11.58 14.02
CA TYR A 174 10.05 10.63 14.88
C TYR A 174 9.19 9.46 15.37
N LEU A 175 7.86 9.53 15.17
CA LEU A 175 6.94 8.44 15.53
C LEU A 175 6.87 7.39 14.41
N THR A 176 7.11 7.82 13.18
CA THR A 176 7.25 6.94 12.01
C THR A 176 8.45 6.03 12.16
N ASN A 177 8.23 4.72 12.04
CA ASN A 177 9.33 3.74 12.07
C ASN A 177 9.11 2.58 11.10
N VAL A 178 10.23 2.09 10.57
CA VAL A 178 10.29 0.90 9.71
C VAL A 178 11.19 -0.09 10.42
N ARG A 179 10.63 -1.13 11.01
CA ARG A 179 11.37 -2.06 11.88
C ARG A 179 10.80 -3.47 11.85
N ASP A 180 11.57 -4.44 12.31
CA ASP A 180 11.11 -5.83 12.45
C ASP A 180 10.65 -6.43 11.11
N ASN A 181 11.26 -6.02 10.00
CA ASN A 181 11.00 -6.59 8.68
C ASN A 181 12.13 -7.52 8.25
N THR A 182 11.85 -8.43 7.31
CA THR A 182 12.81 -9.44 6.82
C THR A 182 12.89 -9.39 5.29
N PRO A 183 14.07 -9.38 4.66
CA PRO A 183 15.38 -9.54 5.27
C PRO A 183 15.94 -8.23 5.82
N ASP A 184 15.37 -7.09 5.42
CA ASP A 184 15.81 -5.75 5.79
C ASP A 184 14.59 -4.81 5.96
N ASN A 185 14.80 -3.68 6.63
CA ASN A 185 13.76 -2.68 6.84
C ASN A 185 13.55 -1.80 5.60
N CYS A 186 14.64 -1.34 4.99
CA CYS A 186 14.58 -0.62 3.72
C CYS A 186 15.68 -1.07 2.77
N ALA A 187 15.33 -1.06 1.49
CA ALA A 187 16.24 -1.36 0.41
C ALA A 187 16.02 -0.44 -0.79
N PRO A 188 17.08 -0.05 -1.54
CA PRO A 188 18.49 -0.28 -1.22
C PRO A 188 18.92 0.36 0.13
N PRO A 189 19.99 -0.11 0.77
CA PRO A 189 20.47 0.49 2.02
C PRO A 189 20.73 2.00 1.87
N GLY A 190 20.26 2.79 2.83
CA GLY A 190 20.40 4.25 2.83
C GLY A 190 19.47 5.00 1.85
N SER A 191 18.62 4.30 1.10
CA SER A 191 17.69 4.93 0.15
C SER A 191 16.54 5.68 0.81
N VAL A 192 16.18 5.30 2.05
CA VAL A 192 15.11 5.92 2.84
C VAL A 192 15.72 6.55 4.09
N GLY A 193 15.72 7.88 4.16
CA GLY A 193 16.24 8.61 5.33
C GLY A 193 15.45 8.28 6.60
N GLY A 194 16.16 7.97 7.69
CA GLY A 194 15.54 7.60 8.97
C GLY A 194 15.07 6.14 9.07
N CYS A 195 15.25 5.34 8.02
CA CYS A 195 15.02 3.91 8.10
C CYS A 195 16.20 3.22 8.80
N VAL A 196 15.90 2.47 9.85
CA VAL A 196 16.85 1.74 10.70
C VAL A 196 16.60 0.25 10.62
#